data_AF-A0A9P7FQM7-F1
#
_entry.id   AF-A0A9P7FQM7-F1
#
_cell.length_a   1.000
_cell.length_b   1.000
_cell.length_c   1.000
_cell.angle_alpha   90.00
_cell.angle_beta   90.00
_cell.angle_gamma   90.00
#
_symmetry.space_group_name_H-M   'P 1'
#
loop_
_entity.id
_entity.type
_entity.pdbx_description
1 polymer ?
#
loop_
_entity_poly.entity_id
_entity_poly.type
_entity_poly.pdbx_seq_one_letter_code
_entity_poly.pdbx_strand_id
1 'polypeptide(L)'
;MLQGSAIYVFGDKKNDHGLYSVVLDSRPAEIYSGISGCGGAYGQTCEQQKPTLEYFASNLDGSLHNLTITNIAGVNNSFFGMFLHLSSDVPSGLTST
;
A
#
# COMPACT_ATOMS: atom_id res chain seq x y z
N MET A 1 -9.71 -9.70 1.32
CA MET A 1 -9.68 -10.50 0.07
C MET A 1 -10.13 -9.64 -1.09
N LEU A 2 -9.45 -9.72 -2.23
CA LEU A 2 -9.49 -8.76 -3.33
C LEU A 2 -9.49 -9.53 -4.67
N GLN A 3 -10.30 -9.14 -5.65
CA GLN A 3 -10.29 -9.75 -6.99
C GLN A 3 -10.00 -8.68 -8.04
N GLY A 4 -8.97 -8.91 -8.85
CA GLY A 4 -8.50 -7.96 -9.86
C GLY A 4 -7.07 -8.25 -10.31
N SER A 5 -6.71 -7.75 -11.49
CA SER A 5 -5.38 -7.92 -12.07
C SER A 5 -4.33 -6.95 -11.50
N ALA A 6 -4.77 -5.95 -10.73
CA ALA A 6 -3.90 -5.01 -10.03
C ALA A 6 -4.46 -4.53 -8.68
N ILE A 7 -3.55 -4.30 -7.73
CA ILE A 7 -3.82 -3.75 -6.41
C ILE A 7 -3.04 -2.45 -6.27
N TYR A 8 -3.73 -1.37 -5.87
CA TYR A 8 -3.12 -0.10 -5.52
C TYR A 8 -3.47 0.25 -4.08
N VAL A 9 -2.46 0.40 -3.24
CA VAL A 9 -2.63 0.88 -1.88
C VAL A 9 -2.13 2.31 -1.85
N PHE A 10 -3.02 3.21 -1.44
CA PHE A 10 -2.68 4.60 -1.20
C PHE A 10 -2.71 4.89 0.30
N GLY A 11 -1.99 5.91 0.72
CA GLY A 11 -1.97 6.33 2.11
C GLY A 11 -1.30 7.68 2.27
N ASP A 12 -1.16 8.09 3.52
CA ASP A 12 -0.38 9.23 3.93
C ASP A 12 0.94 8.77 4.55
N LYS A 13 2.00 9.56 4.29
CA LYS A 13 3.29 9.37 4.97
C LYS A 13 3.48 10.42 6.04
N LYS A 14 3.93 9.98 7.21
CA LYS A 14 4.27 10.83 8.35
C LYS A 14 5.35 10.15 9.18
N ASN A 15 6.19 10.92 9.85
CA ASN A 15 7.33 10.35 10.58
C ASN A 15 6.95 9.45 11.76
N ASP A 16 5.69 9.48 12.20
CA ASP A 16 5.13 8.56 13.19
C ASP A 16 4.47 7.31 12.56
N HIS A 17 4.52 7.11 11.24
CA HIS A 17 3.95 5.92 10.58
C HIS A 17 4.90 4.72 10.52
N GLY A 18 6.21 4.94 10.70
CA GLY A 18 7.19 3.86 10.87
C GLY A 18 7.30 2.91 9.67
N LEU A 19 7.70 1.66 9.93
CA LEU A 19 7.77 0.60 8.93
C LEU A 19 6.49 -0.24 8.93
N TYR A 20 6.18 -0.83 7.79
CA TYR A 20 5.11 -1.81 7.65
C TYR A 20 5.53 -2.96 6.74
N SER A 21 4.96 -4.14 6.96
CA SER A 21 5.12 -5.28 6.06
C SER A 21 3.89 -5.49 5.21
N VAL A 22 4.10 -5.85 3.95
CA VAL A 22 3.04 -6.29 3.02
C VAL A 22 3.26 -7.76 2.67
N VAL A 23 2.20 -8.55 2.75
CA VAL A 23 2.14 -9.93 2.27
C VAL A 23 0.99 -10.05 1.30
N LEU A 24 1.30 -10.46 0.07
CA LEU A 24 0.32 -10.79 -0.96
C LEU A 24 0.30 -12.31 -1.17
N ASP A 25 -0.84 -12.93 -0.87
CA ASP A 25 -1.07 -14.37 -0.92
C ASP A 25 -0.06 -15.15 -0.06
N SER A 26 0.76 -15.98 -0.69
CA SER A 26 1.83 -16.76 -0.04
C SER A 26 3.23 -16.24 -0.38
N ARG A 27 3.34 -15.02 -0.92
CA ARG A 27 4.63 -14.40 -1.24
C ARG A 27 5.37 -14.01 0.06
N PRO A 28 6.71 -13.92 0.03
CA PRO A 28 7.47 -13.39 1.15
C PRO A 28 7.02 -11.98 1.56
N ALA A 29 7.17 -11.65 2.84
CA ALA A 29 6.86 -10.32 3.33
C ALA A 29 7.85 -9.30 2.75
N GLU A 30 7.30 -8.19 2.27
CA GLU A 30 8.06 -7.03 1.77
C GLU A 30 7.94 -5.88 2.79
N ILE A 31 9.05 -5.18 3.07
CA ILE A 31 9.10 -4.10 4.05
C ILE A 31 9.08 -2.75 3.35
N TYR A 32 8.19 -1.88 3.80
CA TYR A 32 7.99 -0.54 3.27
C TYR A 32 8.07 0.49 4.41
N SER A 33 8.24 1.77 4.03
CA SER A 33 8.33 2.88 4.97
C SER A 33 7.21 3.89 4.74
N GLY A 34 6.42 4.13 5.81
CA GLY A 34 5.43 5.20 5.88
C GLY A 34 6.00 6.53 6.36
N ILE A 35 7.32 6.62 6.56
CA ILE A 35 8.00 7.83 7.04
C ILE A 35 8.03 8.87 5.93
N SER A 36 7.58 10.11 6.20
CA SER A 36 7.57 11.19 5.21
C SER A 36 8.97 11.71 4.88
N GLY A 37 9.94 11.53 5.78
CA GLY A 37 11.32 11.97 5.61
C GLY A 37 11.50 13.47 5.84
N CYS A 38 10.46 14.17 6.30
CA CYS A 38 10.54 15.59 6.61
C CYS A 38 11.42 15.80 7.87
N GLY A 39 12.27 16.83 7.84
CA GLY A 39 13.20 17.15 8.93
C GLY A 39 12.93 18.50 9.60
N GLY A 40 13.74 18.83 10.61
CA GLY A 40 13.73 20.13 11.28
C GLY A 40 12.41 20.43 12.00
N ALA A 41 11.96 21.69 11.95
CA ALA A 41 10.76 22.16 12.64
C ALA A 41 9.46 21.43 12.21
N TYR A 42 9.48 20.73 11.08
CA TYR A 42 8.31 20.04 10.51
C TYR A 42 8.36 18.52 10.69
N GLY A 43 9.35 17.99 11.42
CA GLY A 43 9.54 16.54 11.57
C GLY A 43 8.30 15.81 12.09
N GLN A 44 7.50 16.42 12.98
CA GLN A 44 6.32 15.77 13.56
C GLN A 44 4.99 16.20 12.92
N THR A 45 4.98 17.23 12.08
CA THR A 45 3.75 17.84 11.55
C THR A 45 3.62 17.69 10.04
N CYS A 46 4.68 17.25 9.35
CA CYS A 46 4.67 17.03 7.92
C CYS A 46 4.01 15.70 7.57
N GLU A 47 2.77 15.80 7.09
CA GLU A 47 1.98 14.69 6.59
C GLU A 47 1.86 14.81 5.06
N GLN A 48 2.35 13.81 4.33
CA GLN A 48 2.22 13.72 2.88
C GLN A 48 0.82 13.17 2.55
N GLN A 49 -0.19 14.04 2.68
CA GLN A 49 -1.61 13.69 2.56
C GLN A 49 -2.12 13.56 1.12
N LYS A 50 -1.34 13.99 0.11
CA LYS A 50 -1.69 13.69 -1.28
C LYS A 50 -1.45 12.20 -1.47
N PRO A 51 -2.48 11.40 -1.83
CA PRO A 51 -2.44 9.95 -1.69
C PRO A 51 -1.15 9.41 -2.30
N THR A 52 -0.28 8.94 -1.43
CA THR A 52 1.02 8.43 -1.80
C THR A 52 0.84 6.96 -2.10
N LEU A 53 1.45 6.49 -3.19
CA LEU A 53 1.43 5.06 -3.50
C LEU A 53 2.29 4.33 -2.47
N GLU A 54 1.62 3.54 -1.63
CA GLU A 54 2.25 2.76 -0.56
C GLU A 54 2.62 1.36 -1.04
N TYR A 55 1.75 0.73 -1.83
CA TYR A 55 2.02 -0.58 -2.41
C TYR A 55 1.33 -0.73 -3.76
N PHE A 56 2.00 -1.45 -4.66
CA PHE A 56 1.48 -1.77 -5.98
C PHE A 56 1.82 -3.22 -6.35
N ALA A 57 0.81 -3.94 -6.83
CA ALA A 57 1.01 -5.20 -7.51
C ALA A 57 0.18 -5.23 -8.79
N SER A 58 0.74 -5.80 -9.85
CA SER A 58 0.09 -6.01 -11.14
C SER A 58 0.41 -7.39 -11.70
N ASN A 59 -0.16 -7.70 -12.88
CA ASN A 59 -0.09 -9.02 -13.49
C ASN A 59 -0.59 -10.12 -12.54
N LEU A 60 -1.59 -9.77 -11.73
CA LEU A 60 -2.31 -10.73 -10.90
C LEU A 60 -3.30 -11.48 -11.80
N ASP A 61 -3.54 -12.75 -11.48
CA ASP A 61 -4.55 -13.52 -12.20
C ASP A 61 -5.96 -13.12 -11.72
N GLY A 62 -7.00 -13.71 -12.32
CA GLY A 62 -8.38 -13.42 -11.93
C GLY A 62 -8.80 -14.04 -10.59
N SER A 63 -7.87 -14.63 -9.84
CA SER A 63 -8.19 -15.31 -8.58
C SER A 63 -8.49 -14.30 -7.46
N LEU A 64 -8.83 -14.84 -6.30
CA LEU A 64 -9.06 -14.04 -5.10
C LEU A 64 -7.74 -13.94 -4.34
N HIS A 65 -7.24 -12.71 -4.24
CA HIS A 65 -5.99 -12.40 -3.57
C HIS A 65 -6.19 -12.01 -2.10
N ASN A 66 -5.26 -12.40 -1.25
CA ASN A 66 -5.20 -11.98 0.14
C ASN A 66 -4.04 -11.00 0.36
N LEU A 67 -4.36 -9.75 0.66
CA LEU A 67 -3.40 -8.73 1.02
C LEU A 67 -3.44 -8.53 2.54
N THR A 68 -2.33 -8.82 3.21
CA THR A 68 -2.13 -8.54 4.64
C THR A 68 -1.11 -7.43 4.77
N ILE A 69 -1.48 -6.38 5.51
CA ILE A 69 -0.58 -5.27 5.79
C ILE A 69 -0.48 -5.12 7.30
N THR A 70 0.75 -5.13 7.81
CA THR A 70 1.03 -5.14 9.24
C THR A 70 1.94 -3.97 9.58
N ASN A 71 1.46 -3.09 10.44
CA ASN A 71 2.27 -2.04 11.03
C ASN A 71 3.35 -2.67 11.93
N ILE A 72 4.60 -2.27 11.74
CA ILE A 72 5.75 -2.70 12.54
C ILE A 72 6.08 -1.57 13.51
N ALA A 73 5.26 -1.45 14.56
CA ALA A 73 5.27 -0.34 15.50
C ALA A 73 6.58 -0.17 16.30
N GLY A 74 7.36 -1.25 16.45
CA GLY A 74 8.51 -1.28 17.34
C GLY A 74 8.14 -0.86 18.78
N VAL A 75 9.08 -0.22 19.49
CA VAL A 75 8.90 0.26 20.88
C VAL A 75 8.16 1.60 21.00
N ASN A 76 7.92 2.31 19.88
CA ASN A 76 7.44 3.69 19.90
C ASN A 76 6.00 3.88 19.36
N ASN A 77 5.22 2.81 19.20
CA ASN A 77 3.84 2.85 18.70
C ASN A 77 3.71 3.70 17.42
N SER A 78 4.03 3.13 16.25
CA SER A 78 3.78 3.82 14.98
C SER A 78 2.31 3.64 14.54
N PHE A 79 1.81 4.62 13.78
CA PHE A 79 0.46 4.63 13.23
C PHE A 79 0.45 4.19 11.75
N PHE A 80 -0.72 3.94 11.19
CA PHE A 80 -0.84 3.63 9.76
C PHE A 80 -2.13 4.21 9.21
N GLY A 81 -2.04 5.14 8.25
CA GLY A 81 -3.17 5.73 7.54
C GLY A 81 -3.22 5.24 6.10
N MET A 82 -4.39 4.74 5.67
CA MET A 82 -4.52 4.05 4.39
C MET A 82 -5.87 4.24 3.72
N PHE A 83 -5.84 4.20 2.39
CA PHE A 83 -6.98 4.04 1.50
C PHE A 83 -6.65 2.98 0.44
N LEU A 84 -7.51 1.96 0.30
CA LEU A 84 -7.31 0.87 -0.66
C LEU A 84 -8.09 1.12 -1.95
N HIS A 85 -7.44 0.95 -3.12
CA HIS A 85 -8.08 0.95 -4.43
C HIS A 85 -7.80 -0.33 -5.20
N LEU A 86 -8.84 -0.89 -5.82
CA LEU A 86 -8.74 -2.09 -6.65
C LEU A 86 -9.05 -1.74 -8.10
N SER A 87 -8.20 -2.24 -8.99
CA SER A 87 -8.46 -2.18 -10.43
C SER A 87 -8.57 -3.61 -10.95
N SER A 88 -9.74 -3.93 -11.48
CA SER A 88 -9.88 -5.05 -12.39
C SER A 88 -9.65 -4.53 -13.80
N ASP A 89 -8.69 -5.10 -14.52
CA ASP A 89 -8.75 -5.03 -15.97
C ASP A 89 -10.06 -5.71 -16.37
N VAL A 90 -11.02 -4.95 -16.89
CA VAL A 90 -12.02 -5.54 -17.78
C VAL A 90 -11.19 -6.07 -18.95
N PRO A 91 -11.14 -7.39 -19.21
CA PRO A 91 -10.46 -7.88 -20.39
C PRO A 91 -11.01 -7.09 -21.57
N SER A 92 -10.14 -6.47 -22.35
CA SER A 92 -10.55 -5.78 -23.56
C SER A 92 -11.27 -6.80 -24.45
N GLY A 93 -12.59 -6.86 -24.33
CA GLY A 93 -13.48 -7.40 -25.33
C GLY A 93 -13.46 -6.47 -26.53
N LEU A 94 -12.31 -6.39 -27.20
CA LEU A 94 -12.20 -5.91 -28.56
C LEU A 94 -11.80 -7.11 -29.41
N THR A 95 -12.75 -8.02 -29.61
CA THR A 95 -12.68 -8.88 -30.78
C THR A 95 -12.87 -7.98 -31.99
N SER A 96 -11.77 -7.69 -32.70
CA SER A 96 -11.83 -7.18 -34.06
C SER A 96 -12.49 -8.25 -34.93
N THR A 97 -13.74 -8.02 -35.35
CA THR A 97 -14.32 -8.64 -36.55
C THR A 97 -14.03 -7.77 -37.75
#